data_AF-A0A7V8E666-F1
#
_entry.id   AF-A0A7V8E666-F1
#
_cell.length_a   1.000
_cell.length_b   1.000
_cell.length_c   1.000
_cell.angle_alpha   90.00
_cell.angle_beta   90.00
_cell.angle_gamma   90.00
#
_symmetry.space_group_name_H-M   'P 1'
#
loop_
_entity.id
_entity.type
_entity.pdbx_description
1 polymer ?
#
loop_
_entity_poly.entity_id
_entity_poly.type
_entity_poly.pdbx_seq_one_letter_code
_entity_poly.pdbx_strand_id
1 'polypeptide(L)'
;MPEREIILKSIDFALQVSAYDQLGPAGADLAAGARRELAALTVGWTEAARACLASTALNVDRDRHQLDRGRNHFIKDFRQRHGVDARGYAPEVRAQLEAGMADFNQRKLRVIEEASARLLAELKMAGHPA
;
A
#
# COMPACT_ATOMS: atom_id res chain seq x y z
N MET A 1 10.17 4.09 -18.69
CA MET A 1 9.73 3.23 -17.56
C MET A 1 8.53 2.43 -18.06
N PRO A 2 8.44 1.10 -17.85
CA PRO A 2 7.29 0.33 -18.30
C PRO A 2 5.98 0.85 -17.67
N GLU A 3 4.88 0.89 -18.43
CA GLU A 3 3.56 1.41 -18.01
C GLU A 3 3.12 0.92 -16.62
N ARG A 4 3.30 -0.38 -16.36
CA ARG A 4 2.97 -1.02 -15.08
C ARG A 4 3.75 -0.41 -13.90
N GLU A 5 5.01 -0.06 -14.11
CA GLU A 5 5.85 0.55 -13.07
C GLU A 5 5.43 2.00 -12.79
N ILE A 6 4.99 2.75 -13.81
CA ILE A 6 4.40 4.09 -13.63
C ILE A 6 3.16 3.99 -12.75
N ILE A 7 2.27 3.04 -13.04
CA ILE A 7 1.04 2.84 -12.28
C ILE A 7 1.33 2.42 -10.84
N LEU A 8 2.23 1.47 -10.63
CA LEU A 8 2.62 1.03 -9.29
C LEU A 8 3.16 2.19 -8.44
N LYS A 9 4.09 2.98 -9.00
CA LYS A 9 4.65 4.16 -8.32
C LYS A 9 3.60 5.23 -8.08
N SER A 10 2.67 5.43 -9.03
CA SER A 10 1.58 6.41 -8.88
C SER A 10 0.62 6.02 -7.75
N ILE A 11 0.31 4.73 -7.60
CA ILE A 11 -0.47 4.23 -6.45
C ILE A 11 0.31 4.46 -5.16
N ASP A 12 1.60 4.12 -5.12
CA ASP A 12 2.42 4.28 -3.91
C ASP A 12 2.52 5.75 -3.46
N PHE A 13 2.82 6.68 -4.38
CA PHE A 13 2.84 8.10 -4.05
C PHE A 13 1.47 8.64 -3.64
N ALA A 14 0.37 8.17 -4.25
CA ALA A 14 -0.97 8.56 -3.81
C ALA A 14 -1.27 8.11 -2.36
N LEU A 15 -0.83 6.91 -1.98
CA LEU A 15 -0.92 6.41 -0.60
C LEU A 15 -0.05 7.23 0.35
N GLN A 16 1.18 7.57 -0.05
CA GLN A 16 2.08 8.41 0.74
C GLN A 16 1.51 9.80 0.99
N VAL A 17 0.94 10.45 -0.03
CA VAL A 17 0.27 11.75 0.13
C VAL A 17 -0.82 11.67 1.20
N SER A 18 -1.70 10.66 1.11
CA SER A 18 -2.76 10.47 2.11
C SER A 18 -2.20 10.26 3.51
N ALA A 19 -1.17 9.42 3.66
CA ALA A 19 -0.56 9.14 4.96
C ALA A 19 0.13 10.38 5.56
N TYR A 20 0.82 11.17 4.75
CA TYR A 20 1.50 12.39 5.20
C TYR A 20 0.52 13.52 5.55
N ASP A 21 -0.58 13.64 4.81
CA ASP A 21 -1.63 14.62 5.12
C ASP A 21 -2.27 14.35 6.49
N GLN A 22 -2.37 13.08 6.92
CA GLN A 22 -2.86 12.73 8.26
C GLN A 22 -1.94 13.19 9.41
N LEU A 23 -0.67 13.51 9.12
CA LEU A 23 0.28 14.05 10.11
C LEU A 23 0.13 15.57 10.32
N GLY A 24 -0.75 16.23 9.56
CA GLY A 24 -0.97 17.67 9.64
C GLY A 24 0.29 18.47 9.30
N PRO A 25 0.61 19.57 10.02
CA PRO A 25 1.75 20.42 9.72
C PRO A 25 3.10 19.67 9.72
N ALA A 26 3.24 18.62 10.54
CA ALA A 26 4.47 17.84 10.62
C ALA A 26 4.74 16.99 9.36
N GLY A 27 3.71 16.70 8.57
CA GLY A 27 3.82 15.95 7.32
C GLY A 27 3.80 16.82 6.05
N ALA A 28 3.61 18.14 6.17
CA ALA A 28 3.34 19.01 5.02
C ALA A 28 4.43 18.95 3.94
N ASP A 29 5.70 18.97 4.34
CA ASP A 29 6.83 18.92 3.40
C ASP A 29 6.95 17.55 2.71
N LEU A 30 6.66 16.47 3.44
CA LEU A 30 6.65 15.11 2.90
C LEU A 30 5.49 14.92 1.92
N ALA A 31 4.30 15.40 2.27
CA ALA A 31 3.13 15.40 1.40
C ALA A 31 3.41 16.20 0.12
N ALA A 32 4.03 17.39 0.23
CA ALA A 32 4.42 18.19 -0.91
C ALA A 32 5.43 17.46 -1.82
N GLY A 33 6.40 16.75 -1.24
CA GLY A 33 7.32 15.88 -1.98
C GLY A 33 6.59 14.80 -2.77
N ALA A 34 5.75 14.00 -2.10
CA ALA A 34 5.01 12.92 -2.74
C ALA A 34 4.03 13.43 -3.82
N ARG A 35 3.39 14.58 -3.61
CA ARG A 35 2.52 15.23 -4.62
C ARG A 35 3.31 15.63 -5.87
N ARG A 36 4.54 16.12 -5.73
CA ARG A 36 5.40 16.47 -6.89
C ARG A 36 5.75 15.24 -7.71
N GLU A 37 6.16 14.15 -7.07
CA GLU A 37 6.47 12.89 -7.74
C GLU A 37 5.23 12.31 -8.43
N LEU A 38 4.08 12.31 -7.74
CA LEU A 38 2.81 11.88 -8.32
C LEU A 38 2.43 12.71 -9.55
N ALA A 39 2.58 14.03 -9.49
CA ALA A 39 2.29 14.91 -10.61
C ALA A 39 3.23 14.68 -11.80
N ALA A 40 4.51 14.39 -11.54
CA ALA A 40 5.49 14.06 -12.58
C ALA A 40 5.15 12.73 -13.28
N LEU A 41 4.72 11.71 -12.53
CA LEU A 41 4.34 10.41 -13.07
C LEU A 41 3.02 10.41 -13.83
N THR A 42 2.10 11.29 -13.44
CA THR A 42 0.76 11.42 -14.03
C THR A 42 0.66 12.59 -15.01
N VAL A 43 1.80 13.06 -15.53
CA VAL A 43 1.82 14.10 -16.55
C VAL A 43 1.08 13.61 -17.81
N GLY A 44 0.20 14.46 -18.35
CA GLY A 44 -0.64 14.09 -19.49
C GLY A 44 -1.83 13.19 -19.14
N TRP A 45 -1.98 12.77 -17.89
CA TRP A 45 -3.15 12.01 -17.46
C TRP A 45 -4.41 12.86 -17.51
N THR A 46 -5.49 12.28 -18.04
CA THR A 46 -6.79 12.94 -18.02
C THR A 46 -7.27 13.10 -16.58
N GLU A 47 -8.22 14.00 -16.36
CA GLU A 47 -8.86 14.14 -15.04
C GLU A 47 -9.54 12.83 -14.61
N ALA A 48 -10.20 12.14 -15.55
CA ALA A 48 -10.81 10.84 -15.31
C ALA A 48 -9.78 9.77 -14.88
N ALA A 49 -8.62 9.71 -15.55
CA ALA A 49 -7.53 8.79 -15.19
C ALA A 49 -6.98 9.08 -13.78
N ARG A 50 -6.80 10.36 -13.44
CA ARG A 50 -6.35 10.76 -12.09
C ARG A 50 -7.40 10.47 -11.01
N ALA A 51 -8.69 10.64 -11.31
CA ALA A 51 -9.77 10.27 -10.41
C ALA A 51 -9.84 8.74 -10.18
N CYS A 52 -9.67 7.95 -11.24
CA CYS A 52 -9.58 6.49 -11.16
C CYS A 52 -8.39 6.04 -10.30
N LEU A 53 -7.22 6.67 -10.48
CA LEU A 53 -6.05 6.43 -9.62
C LEU A 53 -6.34 6.77 -8.15
N ALA A 54 -6.94 7.92 -7.86
CA ALA A 54 -7.27 8.32 -6.50
C ALA A 54 -8.23 7.32 -5.84
N SER A 55 -9.28 6.90 -6.56
CA SER A 55 -10.21 5.86 -6.10
C SER A 55 -9.52 4.53 -5.85
N THR A 56 -8.63 4.12 -6.76
CA THR A 56 -7.81 2.91 -6.62
C THR A 56 -6.93 2.97 -5.37
N ALA A 57 -6.23 4.08 -5.15
CA ALA A 57 -5.39 4.28 -3.97
C ALA A 57 -6.20 4.20 -2.67
N LEU A 58 -7.39 4.82 -2.61
CA LEU A 58 -8.28 4.73 -1.44
C LEU A 58 -8.73 3.29 -1.15
N ASN A 59 -9.06 2.52 -2.19
CA ASN A 59 -9.41 1.11 -2.03
C ASN A 59 -8.23 0.29 -1.50
N VAL A 60 -7.03 0.49 -2.06
CA VAL A 60 -5.80 -0.15 -1.59
C VAL A 60 -5.51 0.20 -0.14
N ASP A 61 -5.67 1.46 0.26
CA ASP A 61 -5.42 1.90 1.63
C ASP A 61 -6.38 1.23 2.62
N ARG A 62 -7.68 1.22 2.29
CA ARG A 62 -8.70 0.53 3.09
C ARG A 62 -8.36 -0.95 3.29
N ASP A 63 -7.96 -1.64 2.23
CA ASP A 63 -7.69 -3.08 2.27
C ASP A 63 -6.38 -3.34 3.05
N ARG A 64 -5.36 -2.48 2.90
CA ARG A 64 -4.13 -2.51 3.71
C ARG A 64 -4.43 -2.29 5.20
N HIS A 65 -5.30 -1.35 5.54
CA HIS A 65 -5.72 -1.11 6.92
C HIS A 65 -6.44 -2.32 7.53
N GLN A 66 -7.28 -3.01 6.76
CA GLN A 66 -7.89 -4.27 7.21
C GLN A 66 -6.84 -5.34 7.50
N LEU A 67 -5.85 -5.50 6.61
CA LEU A 67 -4.73 -6.42 6.82
C LEU A 67 -3.87 -6.03 8.02
N ASP A 68 -3.65 -4.75 8.26
CA ASP A 68 -2.94 -4.26 9.44
C ASP A 68 -3.67 -4.58 10.75
N ARG A 69 -5.00 -4.44 10.77
CA ARG A 69 -5.81 -4.90 11.91
C ARG A 69 -5.67 -6.40 12.11
N GLY A 70 -5.76 -7.20 11.04
CA GLY A 70 -5.55 -8.64 11.09
C GLY A 70 -4.17 -9.02 11.64
N ARG A 71 -3.11 -8.36 11.16
CA ARG A 71 -1.74 -8.54 11.65
C ARG A 71 -1.63 -8.21 13.13
N ASN A 72 -2.23 -7.12 13.58
CA ASN A 72 -2.20 -6.73 14.99
C ASN A 72 -2.95 -7.74 15.88
N HIS A 73 -4.08 -8.26 15.42
CA HIS A 73 -4.79 -9.35 16.11
C HIS A 73 -3.93 -10.62 16.18
N PHE A 74 -3.32 -11.02 15.07
CA PHE A 74 -2.40 -12.16 15.04
C PHE A 74 -1.26 -12.00 16.06
N ILE A 75 -0.57 -10.85 16.07
CA ILE A 75 0.52 -10.58 17.02
C ILE A 75 0.02 -10.62 18.47
N LYS A 76 -1.15 -10.03 18.74
CA LYS A 76 -1.76 -10.04 20.08
C LYS A 76 -2.02 -11.47 20.54
N ASP A 77 -2.70 -12.27 19.72
CA ASP A 77 -3.05 -13.65 20.05
C ASP A 77 -1.80 -14.52 20.18
N PHE A 78 -0.81 -14.31 19.32
CA PHE A 78 0.49 -14.98 19.37
C PHE A 78 1.19 -14.72 20.70
N ARG A 79 1.27 -13.46 21.12
CA ARG A 79 1.88 -13.05 22.40
C ARG A 79 1.13 -13.58 23.61
N GLN A 80 -0.19 -13.71 23.53
CA GLN A 80 -0.98 -14.32 24.61
C GLN A 80 -0.64 -15.81 24.81
N ARG A 81 -0.29 -16.53 23.73
CA ARG A 81 0.03 -17.97 23.78
C ARG A 81 1.49 -18.25 24.12
N HIS A 82 2.41 -17.43 23.62
CA HIS A 82 3.86 -17.71 23.69
C HIS A 82 4.65 -16.73 24.56
N GLY A 83 4.00 -15.71 25.13
CA GLY A 83 4.64 -14.63 25.88
C GLY A 83 5.02 -13.44 24.98
N VAL A 84 5.34 -12.29 25.61
CA VAL A 84 5.57 -11.02 24.89
C VAL A 84 7.00 -10.89 24.36
N ASP A 85 7.98 -11.52 25.02
CA ASP A 85 9.40 -11.36 24.68
C ASP A 85 9.84 -12.29 23.55
N ALA A 86 9.88 -11.75 22.33
CA ALA A 86 10.32 -12.48 21.14
C ALA A 86 11.78 -12.98 21.21
N ARG A 87 12.62 -12.40 22.08
CA ARG A 87 14.00 -12.86 22.27
C ARG A 87 14.07 -14.19 23.02
N GLY A 88 13.09 -14.45 23.87
CA GLY A 88 12.94 -15.71 24.62
C GLY A 88 12.22 -16.83 23.86
N TYR A 89 11.76 -16.58 22.63
CA TYR A 89 11.09 -17.61 21.84
C TYR A 89 12.06 -18.72 21.45
N ALA A 90 11.61 -19.97 21.62
CA ALA A 90 12.22 -21.12 20.99
C ALA A 90 12.25 -20.92 19.46
N PRO A 91 13.25 -21.48 18.74
CA PRO A 91 13.38 -21.29 17.30
C PRO A 91 12.11 -21.60 16.50
N GLU A 92 11.37 -22.63 16.90
CA GLU A 92 10.14 -23.08 16.23
C GLU A 92 9.01 -22.06 16.40
N VAL A 93 8.90 -21.45 17.58
CA VAL A 93 7.93 -20.38 17.88
C VAL A 93 8.29 -19.13 17.09
N ARG A 94 9.58 -18.78 17.02
CA ARG A 94 10.04 -17.66 16.20
C ARG A 94 9.72 -17.86 14.72
N ALA A 95 9.96 -19.05 14.19
CA ALA A 95 9.62 -19.39 12.80
C ALA A 95 8.12 -19.26 12.52
N GLN A 96 7.24 -19.65 13.46
CA GLN A 96 5.80 -19.47 13.32
C GLN A 96 5.39 -17.98 13.26
N LEU A 97 6.00 -17.14 14.11
CA LEU A 97 5.77 -15.70 14.07
C LEU A 97 6.20 -15.11 12.72
N GLU A 98 7.42 -15.45 12.28
CA GLU A 98 7.99 -14.96 11.01
C GLU A 98 7.14 -15.39 9.81
N ALA A 99 6.71 -16.66 9.75
CA ALA A 99 5.84 -17.17 8.70
C ALA A 99 4.50 -16.44 8.66
N GLY A 100 3.87 -16.22 9.84
CA GLY A 100 2.62 -15.46 9.92
C GLY A 100 2.79 -14.01 9.45
N MET A 101 3.87 -13.35 9.84
CA MET A 101 4.18 -11.99 9.38
C MET A 101 4.46 -11.93 7.88
N ALA A 102 5.17 -12.92 7.34
CA ALA A 102 5.45 -13.03 5.91
C ALA A 102 4.17 -13.18 5.08
N ASP A 103 3.20 -13.97 5.56
CA ASP A 103 1.89 -14.12 4.91
C ASP A 103 1.13 -12.79 4.84
N PHE A 104 1.07 -12.01 5.93
CA PHE A 104 0.46 -10.68 5.89
C PHE A 104 1.15 -9.73 4.90
N ASN A 105 2.48 -9.77 4.82
CA ASN A 105 3.24 -8.94 3.88
C ASN A 105 2.96 -9.35 2.43
N GLN A 106 2.91 -10.66 2.13
CA GLN A 106 2.55 -11.14 0.79
C GLN A 106 1.12 -10.74 0.40
N ARG A 107 0.16 -10.84 1.33
CA ARG A 107 -1.21 -10.39 1.07
C ARG A 107 -1.29 -8.90 0.75
N LYS A 108 -0.56 -8.06 1.48
CA LYS A 108 -0.47 -6.63 1.19
C LYS A 108 0.12 -6.34 -0.19
N LEU A 109 1.15 -7.08 -0.59
CA LEU A 109 1.74 -6.95 -1.92
C LEU A 109 0.73 -7.30 -3.01
N ARG A 110 -0.01 -8.42 -2.86
CA ARG A 110 -1.05 -8.83 -3.82
C ARG A 110 -2.13 -7.78 -4.00
N VAL A 111 -2.58 -7.13 -2.91
CA VAL A 111 -3.56 -6.03 -2.99
C VAL A 111 -3.09 -4.93 -3.93
N ILE A 112 -1.82 -4.53 -3.84
CA ILE A 112 -1.24 -3.48 -4.70
C ILE A 112 -1.11 -3.98 -6.14
N GLU A 113 -0.64 -5.21 -6.34
CA GLU A 113 -0.49 -5.80 -7.67
C GLU A 113 -1.84 -5.91 -8.40
N GLU A 114 -2.86 -6.44 -7.74
CA GLU A 114 -4.22 -6.58 -8.28
C GLU A 114 -4.87 -5.22 -8.56
N ALA A 115 -4.65 -4.23 -7.70
CA ALA A 115 -5.10 -2.87 -7.93
C ALA A 115 -4.40 -2.23 -9.15
N SER A 116 -3.08 -2.42 -9.27
CA SER A 116 -2.31 -1.90 -10.41
C SER A 116 -2.75 -2.53 -11.74
N ALA A 117 -3.04 -3.84 -11.75
CA ALA A 117 -3.49 -4.55 -12.93
C ALA A 117 -4.89 -4.08 -13.37
N ARG A 118 -5.80 -3.87 -12.42
CA ARG A 118 -7.15 -3.31 -12.68
C ARG A 118 -7.07 -1.90 -13.24
N LEU A 119 -6.29 -1.02 -12.59
CA LEU A 119 -6.11 0.35 -13.05
C LEU A 119 -5.53 0.40 -14.47
N LEU A 120 -4.52 -0.42 -14.79
CA LEU A 120 -3.98 -0.50 -16.14
C LEU A 120 -5.03 -0.92 -17.17
N ALA A 121 -5.89 -1.88 -16.84
CA ALA A 121 -6.97 -2.31 -17.72
C ALA A 121 -8.01 -1.19 -17.93
N GLU A 122 -8.41 -0.49 -16.87
CA GLU A 122 -9.35 0.63 -16.94
C GLU A 122 -8.80 1.79 -17.78
N LEU A 123 -7.53 2.15 -17.60
CA LEU A 123 -6.87 3.19 -18.40
C LEU A 123 -6.82 2.82 -19.90
N LYS A 124 -6.52 1.56 -20.22
CA LYS A 124 -6.52 1.06 -21.60
C LYS A 124 -7.92 1.13 -22.24
N MET A 125 -8.95 0.74 -21.50
CA MET A 125 -10.34 0.82 -21.99
C MET A 125 -10.79 2.27 -22.21
N ALA A 126 -10.30 3.20 -21.40
CA ALA A 126 -10.58 4.64 -21.55
C ALA A 126 -9.79 5.31 -22.70
N GLY A 127 -8.99 4.55 -23.46
CA GLY A 127 -8.14 5.09 -24.52
C GLY A 127 -6.99 5.94 -24.01
N HIS A 128 -6.62 5.79 -22.73
CA HIS A 128 -5.48 6.51 -22.17
C HIS A 128 -4.19 5.77 -22.54
N PRO A 129 -3.24 6.40 -23.25
CA PRO A 129 -1.91 5.84 -23.38
C PRO A 129 -1.30 5.82 -21.98
N ALA A 130 -1.03 4.62 -21.46
CA ALA A 130 -0.43 4.43 -20.15
C ALA A 130 1.06 4.81 -20.12
#